data_AF-A0A7S3CER3-F1
#
_entry.id   AF-A0A7S3CER3-F1
#
_cell.length_a   1.000
_cell.length_b   1.000
_cell.length_c   1.000
_cell.angle_alpha   90.00
_cell.angle_beta   90.00
_cell.angle_gamma   90.00
#
_symmetry.space_group_name_H-M   'P 1'
#
loop_
_entity.id
_entity.type
_entity.pdbx_description
1 polymer ?
#
loop_
_entity_poly.entity_id
_entity_poly.type
_entity_poly.pdbx_seq_one_letter_code
_entity_poly.pdbx_strand_id
1 'polypeptide(L)'
;MAGSGKKFGFGLSVPKARLGLKSGAGPLKPKLGIFGCDDDDDDVGGEAGGNRAVEAQIAAQQRHAHSLAKNEDVYKEALAQDPTVFDYDEVYDNFHAGKSEQRRQDKLSRQSKYIAELKTKAAEREREQEMVHERKMVREVEKEEHLYGNKEKFITSAYRKKLEEDRVWQEQEDRREEEERRNDVTKRSNLGAFYSNLLTNNVAFGNPEPKKAKTSHAAQERDVR
;
A
#
# COMPACT_ATOMS: atom_id res chain seq x y z
N MET A 1 20.86 -22.01 48.28
CA MET A 1 19.63 -21.44 47.69
C MET A 1 19.93 -21.07 46.23
N ALA A 2 19.70 -22.00 45.29
CA ALA A 2 19.98 -21.77 43.88
C ALA A 2 18.77 -21.07 43.23
N GLY A 3 18.95 -19.81 42.80
CA GLY A 3 17.92 -19.06 42.07
C GLY A 3 17.93 -19.43 40.60
N SER A 4 16.83 -20.01 40.10
CA SER A 4 16.66 -20.29 38.67
C SER A 4 16.22 -19.02 37.93
N GLY A 5 17.08 -18.52 37.04
CA GLY A 5 16.77 -17.42 36.14
C GLY A 5 15.90 -17.88 34.99
N LYS A 6 14.66 -17.38 34.92
CA LYS A 6 13.74 -17.60 33.79
C LYS A 6 14.03 -16.58 32.69
N LYS A 7 14.58 -17.06 31.58
CA LYS A 7 14.82 -16.32 30.34
C LYS A 7 13.52 -16.22 29.53
N PHE A 8 12.99 -15.01 29.40
CA PHE A 8 11.84 -14.72 28.54
C PHE A 8 12.32 -14.52 27.10
N GLY A 9 11.93 -15.42 26.19
CA GLY A 9 12.14 -15.27 24.76
C GLY A 9 10.99 -14.47 24.14
N PHE A 10 11.29 -13.36 23.47
CA PHE A 10 10.33 -12.65 22.63
C PHE A 10 10.18 -13.38 21.29
N GLY A 11 9.15 -14.20 21.18
CA GLY A 11 8.71 -14.85 19.94
C GLY A 11 7.26 -15.31 20.08
N LEU A 12 6.44 -15.06 19.06
CA LEU A 12 5.03 -15.45 19.05
C LEU A 12 4.91 -16.97 18.88
N SER A 13 4.92 -17.71 20.00
CA SER A 13 4.65 -19.15 20.01
C SER A 13 3.14 -19.38 20.01
N VAL A 14 2.54 -19.59 18.83
CA VAL A 14 1.16 -20.03 18.72
C VAL A 14 1.14 -21.57 18.82
N PRO A 15 0.45 -22.19 19.81
CA PRO A 15 0.33 -23.64 19.85
C PRO A 15 -0.55 -24.13 18.70
N LYS A 16 -0.01 -25.08 17.94
CA LYS A 16 -0.61 -25.74 16.76
C LYS A 16 -1.98 -26.40 17.00
N ALA A 17 -2.42 -26.47 18.25
CA ALA A 17 -3.68 -27.08 18.66
C ALA A 17 -4.94 -26.23 18.36
N ARG A 18 -4.80 -24.95 17.97
CA ARG A 18 -5.95 -24.06 17.69
C ARG A 18 -6.42 -24.06 16.22
N LEU A 19 -5.79 -24.85 15.35
CA LEU A 19 -6.09 -24.92 13.91
C LEU A 19 -6.93 -26.14 13.49
N GLY A 20 -7.60 -26.82 14.44
CA GLY A 20 -8.68 -27.77 14.15
C GLY A 20 -8.34 -28.96 13.24
N LEU A 21 -7.06 -29.22 12.96
CA LEU A 21 -6.65 -30.26 12.02
C LEU A 21 -6.62 -31.62 12.72
N LYS A 22 -7.79 -32.26 12.76
CA LYS A 22 -7.94 -33.66 13.20
C LYS A 22 -7.30 -34.56 12.14
N SER A 23 -6.15 -35.15 12.45
CA SER A 23 -5.57 -36.24 11.67
C SER A 23 -6.42 -37.49 11.87
N GLY A 24 -7.31 -37.77 10.92
CA GLY A 24 -8.17 -38.93 10.94
C GLY A 24 -8.80 -39.13 9.57
N ALA A 25 -8.01 -39.63 8.62
CA ALA A 25 -8.50 -40.14 7.35
C ALA A 25 -7.91 -41.54 7.16
N GLY A 26 -8.76 -42.58 7.20
CA GLY A 26 -8.40 -43.89 6.66
C GLY A 26 -8.17 -43.78 5.14
N PRO A 27 -7.57 -44.79 4.51
CA PRO A 27 -7.24 -44.72 3.08
C PRO A 27 -8.52 -44.58 2.25
N LEU A 28 -8.70 -43.41 1.64
CA LEU A 28 -9.75 -43.17 0.67
C LEU A 28 -9.33 -43.83 -0.64
N LYS A 29 -10.19 -44.70 -1.18
CA LYS A 29 -10.01 -45.27 -2.51
C LYS A 29 -9.91 -44.12 -3.54
N PRO A 30 -8.98 -44.17 -4.51
CA PRO A 30 -8.86 -43.12 -5.49
C PRO A 30 -10.17 -43.03 -6.28
N LYS A 31 -10.71 -41.81 -6.35
CA LYS A 31 -11.86 -41.50 -7.20
C LYS A 31 -11.30 -41.44 -8.62
N LEU A 32 -11.68 -42.38 -9.49
CA LEU A 32 -11.25 -42.35 -10.89
C LEU A 32 -11.64 -40.99 -11.49
N GLY A 33 -10.64 -40.27 -11.99
CA GLY A 33 -10.84 -39.01 -12.70
C GLY A 33 -11.40 -39.27 -14.10
N ILE A 34 -12.03 -38.25 -14.67
CA ILE A 34 -12.59 -38.25 -16.04
C ILE A 34 -11.55 -38.52 -17.15
N PHE A 35 -10.26 -38.43 -16.83
CA PHE A 35 -9.14 -38.76 -17.73
C PHE A 35 -8.45 -40.10 -17.42
N GLY A 36 -9.03 -40.92 -16.54
CA GLY A 36 -8.59 -42.29 -16.34
C GLY A 36 -9.07 -43.16 -17.49
N CYS A 37 -8.46 -43.02 -18.66
CA CYS A 37 -8.43 -44.14 -19.59
C CYS A 37 -7.68 -45.27 -18.88
N ASP A 38 -8.39 -46.37 -18.72
CA ASP A 38 -7.99 -47.67 -18.21
C ASP A 38 -6.66 -48.11 -18.84
N ASP A 39 -5.56 -47.81 -18.14
CA ASP A 39 -4.21 -48.31 -18.38
C ASP A 39 -3.65 -48.79 -17.04
N ASP A 40 -4.48 -49.52 -16.28
CA ASP A 40 -4.01 -50.39 -15.22
C ASP A 40 -3.71 -51.75 -15.87
N ASP A 41 -2.47 -51.83 -16.36
CA ASP A 41 -1.78 -53.06 -16.72
C ASP A 41 -1.50 -53.84 -15.41
N ASP A 42 -2.56 -54.37 -14.79
CA ASP A 42 -2.42 -55.40 -13.78
C ASP A 42 -1.98 -56.68 -14.49
N ASP A 43 -0.67 -56.89 -14.50
CA ASP A 43 0.03 -58.14 -14.82
C ASP A 43 -0.54 -59.28 -13.97
N VAL A 44 -1.64 -59.89 -14.44
CA VAL A 44 -2.19 -61.11 -13.86
C VAL A 44 -1.28 -62.26 -14.27
N GLY A 45 -0.31 -62.55 -13.42
CA GLY A 45 0.54 -63.72 -13.51
C GLY A 45 -0.27 -64.99 -13.81
N GLY A 46 -0.06 -65.51 -15.02
CA GLY A 46 -0.68 -66.75 -15.48
C GLY A 46 0.00 -67.23 -16.75
N GLU A 47 0.87 -68.24 -16.62
CA GLU A 47 1.47 -68.96 -17.73
C GLU A 47 0.38 -69.52 -18.67
N ALA A 48 0.10 -68.82 -19.77
CA ALA A 48 -0.79 -69.30 -20.82
C ALA A 48 -0.29 -68.81 -22.19
N GLY A 49 0.70 -69.52 -22.75
CA GLY A 49 1.06 -69.50 -24.17
C GLY A 49 1.60 -68.17 -24.72
N GLY A 50 2.93 -68.04 -24.81
CA GLY A 50 3.63 -66.82 -25.23
C GLY A 50 3.20 -66.18 -26.56
N ASN A 51 2.54 -66.91 -27.46
CA ASN A 51 2.01 -66.35 -28.71
C ASN A 51 0.82 -65.41 -28.50
N ARG A 52 -0.03 -65.65 -27.49
CA ARG A 52 -1.23 -64.83 -27.22
C ARG A 52 -0.88 -63.51 -26.53
N ALA A 53 0.15 -63.50 -25.69
CA ALA A 53 0.71 -62.29 -25.08
C ALA A 53 1.35 -61.38 -26.13
N VAL A 54 2.10 -61.95 -27.08
CA VAL A 54 2.71 -61.19 -28.19
C VAL A 54 1.64 -60.59 -29.11
N GLU A 55 0.60 -61.35 -29.45
CA GLU A 55 -0.54 -60.85 -30.23
C GLU A 55 -1.30 -59.72 -29.51
N ALA A 56 -1.50 -59.84 -28.19
CA ALA A 56 -2.13 -58.80 -27.38
C ALA A 56 -1.29 -57.50 -27.36
N GLN A 57 0.04 -57.63 -27.27
CA GLN A 57 0.97 -56.50 -27.31
C GLN A 57 1.00 -55.83 -28.69
N ILE A 58 0.98 -56.60 -29.78
CA ILE A 58 0.88 -56.07 -31.15
C ILE A 58 -0.45 -55.33 -31.34
N ALA A 59 -1.56 -55.89 -30.85
CA ALA A 59 -2.86 -55.23 -30.91
C ALA A 59 -2.88 -53.94 -30.06
N ALA A 60 -2.19 -53.91 -28.92
CA ALA A 60 -2.03 -52.70 -28.10
C ALA A 60 -1.22 -51.62 -28.84
N GLN A 61 -0.11 -52.00 -29.49
CA GLN A 61 0.69 -51.08 -30.30
C GLN A 61 -0.09 -50.54 -31.51
N GLN A 62 -0.90 -51.37 -32.16
CA GLN A 62 -1.79 -50.94 -33.26
C GLN A 62 -2.86 -49.95 -32.77
N ARG A 63 -3.45 -50.19 -31.59
CA ARG A 63 -4.39 -49.25 -30.97
C ARG A 63 -3.74 -47.93 -30.62
N HIS A 64 -2.54 -47.96 -30.05
CA HIS A 64 -1.76 -46.76 -29.73
C HIS A 64 -1.40 -45.96 -30.98
N ALA A 65 -0.90 -46.63 -32.03
CA ALA A 65 -0.57 -46.00 -33.30
C ALA A 65 -1.81 -45.36 -33.96
N HIS A 66 -2.96 -46.04 -33.92
CA HIS A 66 -4.21 -45.50 -34.43
C HIS A 66 -4.73 -44.31 -33.60
N SER A 67 -4.53 -44.33 -32.28
CA SER A 67 -4.84 -43.18 -31.42
C SER A 67 -3.97 -41.97 -31.75
N LEU A 68 -2.67 -42.17 -31.98
CA LEU A 68 -1.76 -41.10 -32.38
C LEU A 68 -2.16 -40.50 -33.73
N ALA A 69 -2.48 -41.33 -34.72
CA ALA A 69 -2.95 -40.86 -36.03
C ALA A 69 -4.23 -40.00 -35.90
N LYS A 70 -5.19 -40.44 -35.07
CA LYS A 70 -6.38 -39.63 -34.78
C LYS A 70 -6.06 -38.30 -34.09
N ASN A 71 -5.11 -38.29 -33.17
CA ASN A 71 -4.68 -37.05 -32.51
C ASN A 71 -4.01 -36.08 -33.50
N GLU A 72 -3.23 -36.59 -34.45
CA GLU A 72 -2.63 -35.76 -35.50
C GLU A 72 -3.67 -35.16 -36.44
N ASP A 73 -4.70 -35.92 -36.80
CA ASP A 73 -5.80 -35.42 -37.64
C ASP A 73 -6.58 -34.32 -36.93
N VAL A 74 -6.88 -34.52 -35.64
CA VAL A 74 -7.52 -33.50 -34.80
C VAL A 74 -6.64 -32.26 -34.65
N TYR A 75 -5.33 -32.43 -34.52
CA TYR A 75 -4.37 -31.32 -34.44
C TYR A 75 -4.34 -30.50 -35.74
N LYS A 76 -4.31 -31.17 -36.90
CA LYS A 76 -4.35 -30.52 -38.22
C LYS A 76 -5.68 -29.80 -38.46
N GLU A 77 -6.79 -30.40 -38.05
CA GLU A 77 -8.11 -29.79 -38.14
C GLU A 77 -8.20 -28.53 -37.26
N ALA A 78 -7.67 -28.59 -36.03
CA ALA A 78 -7.62 -27.45 -35.13
C ALA A 78 -6.78 -26.29 -35.70
N LEU A 79 -5.60 -26.58 -36.24
CA LEU A 79 -4.74 -25.59 -36.90
C LEU A 79 -5.35 -25.00 -38.19
N ALA A 80 -6.15 -25.79 -38.92
CA ALA A 80 -6.82 -25.33 -40.13
C ALA A 80 -7.99 -24.38 -39.82
N GLN A 81 -8.65 -24.55 -38.68
CA GLN A 81 -9.69 -23.64 -38.21
C GLN A 81 -9.09 -22.35 -37.66
N ASP A 82 -8.06 -22.44 -36.83
CA ASP A 82 -7.36 -21.28 -36.26
C ASP A 82 -5.88 -21.60 -36.00
N PRO A 83 -4.93 -20.88 -36.63
CA PRO A 83 -3.51 -21.06 -36.36
C PRO A 83 -3.10 -20.65 -34.94
N THR A 84 -3.88 -19.82 -34.25
CA THR A 84 -3.60 -19.31 -32.89
C THR A 84 -4.18 -20.17 -31.76
N VAL A 85 -4.80 -21.31 -32.09
CA VAL A 85 -5.57 -22.11 -31.14
C VAL A 85 -4.72 -22.67 -29.98
N PHE A 86 -3.39 -22.77 -30.18
CA PHE A 86 -2.42 -23.23 -29.18
C PHE A 86 -1.54 -22.11 -28.62
N ASP A 87 -1.77 -20.84 -29.01
CA ASP A 87 -0.99 -19.67 -28.57
C ASP A 87 -1.49 -19.15 -27.20
N TYR A 88 -1.32 -19.98 -26.18
CA TYR A 88 -1.81 -19.70 -24.83
C TYR A 88 -1.14 -18.48 -24.17
N ASP A 89 0.15 -18.26 -24.43
CA ASP A 89 0.91 -17.14 -23.84
C ASP A 89 0.38 -15.78 -24.33
N GLU A 90 0.11 -15.63 -25.62
CA GLU A 90 -0.37 -14.36 -26.18
C GLU A 90 -1.75 -13.98 -25.63
N VAL A 91 -2.65 -14.97 -25.53
CA VAL A 91 -3.98 -14.78 -24.96
C VAL A 91 -3.90 -14.43 -23.47
N TYR A 92 -3.00 -15.10 -22.72
CA TYR A 92 -2.78 -14.81 -21.30
C TYR A 92 -2.23 -13.40 -21.08
N ASP A 93 -1.24 -13.00 -21.88
CA ASP A 93 -0.65 -11.67 -21.84
C ASP A 93 -1.69 -10.61 -22.19
N ASN A 94 -2.56 -10.82 -23.18
CA ASN A 94 -3.65 -9.90 -23.51
C ASN A 94 -4.65 -9.73 -22.35
N PHE A 95 -4.98 -10.79 -21.62
CA PHE A 95 -5.86 -10.70 -20.43
C PHE A 95 -5.22 -9.98 -19.23
N HIS A 96 -3.89 -9.93 -19.17
CA HIS A 96 -3.14 -9.36 -18.04
C HIS A 96 -2.46 -8.03 -18.36
N ALA A 97 -2.26 -7.69 -19.63
CA ALA A 97 -1.65 -6.46 -20.10
C ALA A 97 -2.37 -5.23 -19.52
N GLY A 98 -3.71 -5.20 -19.61
CA GLY A 98 -4.52 -4.12 -19.04
C GLY A 98 -4.43 -4.01 -17.51
N LYS A 99 -4.37 -5.14 -16.80
CA LYS A 99 -4.23 -5.16 -15.33
C LYS A 99 -2.85 -4.67 -14.90
N SER A 100 -1.81 -5.00 -15.66
CA SER A 100 -0.44 -4.58 -15.36
C SER A 100 -0.29 -3.07 -15.48
N GLU A 101 -0.82 -2.46 -16.55
CA GLU A 101 -0.80 -1.01 -16.74
C GLU A 101 -1.69 -0.30 -15.73
N GLN A 102 -2.90 -0.80 -15.45
CA GLN A 102 -3.75 -0.26 -14.38
C GLN A 102 -3.05 -0.28 -13.01
N ARG A 103 -2.36 -1.37 -12.69
CA ARG A 103 -1.61 -1.50 -11.43
C ARG A 103 -0.37 -0.61 -11.40
N ARG A 104 0.24 -0.32 -12.55
CA ARG A 104 1.35 0.62 -12.70
C ARG A 104 0.86 2.06 -12.49
N GLN A 105 -0.27 2.40 -13.12
CA GLN A 105 -0.93 3.69 -12.98
C GLN A 105 -1.38 3.93 -11.54
N ASP A 106 -2.01 2.94 -10.90
CA ASP A 106 -2.44 3.02 -9.50
C ASP A 106 -1.24 3.25 -8.56
N LYS A 107 -0.12 2.56 -8.78
CA LYS A 107 1.12 2.78 -8.02
C LYS A 107 1.68 4.19 -8.19
N LEU A 108 1.56 4.78 -9.37
CA LEU A 108 2.02 6.14 -9.66
C LEU A 108 1.08 7.20 -9.07
N SER A 109 -0.24 6.97 -9.11
CA SER A 109 -1.23 7.86 -8.53
C SER A 109 -1.30 7.78 -7.02
N ARG A 110 -0.97 6.62 -6.44
CA ARG A 110 -1.04 6.39 -4.99
C ARG A 110 0.08 7.15 -4.28
N GLN A 111 -0.24 8.39 -3.91
CA GLN A 111 0.59 9.17 -3.03
C GLN A 111 0.79 8.44 -1.70
N SER A 112 1.99 8.60 -1.13
CA SER A 112 2.30 8.02 0.18
C SER A 112 1.36 8.60 1.24
N LYS A 113 0.96 7.77 2.20
CA LYS A 113 0.03 8.18 3.26
C LYS A 113 0.57 9.30 4.17
N TYR A 114 1.88 9.36 4.40
CA TYR A 114 2.48 10.23 5.43
C TYR A 114 3.54 11.22 4.92
N ILE A 115 4.11 11.07 3.73
CA ILE A 115 5.24 11.94 3.32
C ILE A 115 4.81 13.40 3.22
N ALA A 116 3.57 13.66 2.79
CA ALA A 116 3.05 15.03 2.75
C ALA A 116 3.04 15.67 4.15
N GLU A 117 2.53 14.96 5.15
CA GLU A 117 2.48 15.45 6.54
C GLU A 117 3.88 15.55 7.17
N LEU A 118 4.79 14.64 6.82
CA LEU A 118 6.18 14.73 7.27
C LEU A 118 6.88 15.97 6.70
N LYS A 119 6.63 16.30 5.43
CA LYS A 119 7.14 17.52 4.80
C LYS A 119 6.57 18.78 5.45
N THR A 120 5.27 18.82 5.76
CA THR A 120 4.69 19.98 6.45
C THR A 120 5.26 20.15 7.86
N LYS A 121 5.39 19.06 8.63
CA LYS A 121 6.00 19.09 9.97
C LYS A 121 7.49 19.45 9.96
N ALA A 122 8.21 19.07 8.90
CA ALA A 122 9.60 19.47 8.74
C ALA A 122 9.69 20.99 8.54
N ALA A 123 8.85 21.56 7.66
CA ALA A 123 8.79 23.01 7.43
C ALA A 123 8.31 23.78 8.69
N GLU A 124 7.36 23.24 9.45
CA GLU A 124 6.95 23.82 10.74
C GLU A 124 8.12 23.89 11.72
N ARG A 125 8.88 22.80 11.86
CA ARG A 125 10.07 22.76 12.74
C ARG A 125 11.17 23.71 12.29
N GLU A 126 11.42 23.81 10.98
CA GLU A 126 12.40 24.76 10.44
C GLU A 126 12.04 26.19 10.83
N ARG A 127 10.76 26.58 10.69
CA ARG A 127 10.28 27.90 11.13
C ARG A 127 10.40 28.09 12.64
N GLU A 128 10.04 27.09 13.45
CA GLU A 128 10.23 27.18 14.91
C GLU A 128 11.70 27.42 15.28
N GLN A 129 12.63 26.77 14.58
CA GLN A 129 14.07 26.96 14.79
C GLN A 129 14.51 28.39 14.42
N GLU A 130 14.01 28.93 13.31
CA GLU A 130 14.25 30.32 12.91
C GLU A 130 13.74 31.31 13.97
N MET A 131 12.51 31.13 14.45
CA MET A 131 11.93 31.95 15.52
C MET A 131 12.75 31.89 16.81
N VAL A 132 13.25 30.72 17.18
CA VAL A 132 14.13 30.56 18.35
C VAL A 132 15.46 31.27 18.15
N HIS A 133 16.04 31.16 16.96
CA HIS A 133 17.29 31.83 16.61
C HIS A 133 17.13 33.35 16.67
N GLU A 134 16.04 33.90 16.13
CA GLU A 134 15.76 35.32 16.18
C GLU A 134 15.55 35.84 17.60
N ARG A 135 14.76 35.13 18.42
CA ARG A 135 14.60 35.47 19.83
C ARG A 135 15.93 35.43 20.58
N LYS A 136 16.84 34.55 20.20
CA LYS A 136 18.20 34.51 20.74
C LYS A 136 18.99 35.76 20.32
N MET A 137 18.96 36.12 19.04
CA MET A 137 19.63 37.32 18.52
C MET A 137 19.12 38.60 19.19
N VAL A 138 17.80 38.76 19.33
CA VAL A 138 17.19 39.91 20.02
C VAL A 138 17.68 40.00 21.46
N ARG A 139 17.69 38.87 22.18
CA ARG A 139 18.18 38.82 23.56
C ARG A 139 19.67 39.17 23.67
N GLU A 140 20.48 38.83 22.68
CA GLU A 140 21.90 39.22 22.62
C GLU A 140 22.05 40.73 22.40
N VAL A 141 21.26 41.31 21.49
CA VAL A 141 21.23 42.76 21.24
C VAL A 141 20.77 43.54 22.47
N GLU A 142 19.73 43.09 23.18
CA GLU A 142 19.26 43.72 24.42
C GLU A 142 20.33 43.73 25.52
N LYS A 143 21.16 42.69 25.61
CA LYS A 143 22.29 42.66 26.56
C LYS A 143 23.38 43.66 26.18
N GLU A 144 23.63 43.82 24.89
CA GLU A 144 24.60 44.78 24.35
C GLU A 144 24.06 46.22 24.30
N GLU A 145 22.76 46.42 24.51
CA GLU A 145 22.12 47.73 24.51
C GLU A 145 22.66 48.66 25.59
N HIS A 146 23.09 48.14 26.73
CA HIS A 146 23.76 48.94 27.77
C HIS A 146 25.10 49.54 27.27
N LEU A 147 25.77 48.89 26.31
CA LEU A 147 27.06 49.35 25.76
C LEU A 147 26.88 50.26 24.54
N TYR A 148 25.84 50.02 23.73
CA TYR A 148 25.67 50.67 22.43
C TYR A 148 24.35 51.43 22.25
N GLY A 149 23.56 51.61 23.31
CA GLY A 149 22.23 52.25 23.26
C GLY A 149 22.23 53.71 22.78
N ASN A 150 23.35 54.43 22.91
CA ASN A 150 23.49 55.80 22.42
C ASN A 150 23.79 55.89 20.91
N LYS A 151 23.93 54.75 20.20
CA LYS A 151 24.27 54.71 18.78
C LYS A 151 23.02 54.48 17.92
N GLU A 152 23.01 55.06 16.73
CA GLU A 152 21.91 54.94 15.78
C GLU A 152 21.76 53.49 15.28
N LYS A 153 20.52 52.98 15.26
CA LYS A 153 20.15 51.64 14.78
C LYS A 153 19.53 51.77 13.38
N PHE A 154 20.14 51.15 12.38
CA PHE A 154 19.63 51.17 11.00
C PHE A 154 19.00 49.83 10.63
N ILE A 155 17.80 49.87 10.07
CA ILE A 155 17.09 48.67 9.60
C ILE A 155 17.06 48.63 8.07
N THR A 156 17.58 47.55 7.49
CA THR A 156 17.56 47.32 6.04
C THR A 156 16.13 47.07 5.54
N SER A 157 15.85 47.37 4.26
CA SER A 157 14.54 47.12 3.66
C SER A 157 14.13 45.64 3.72
N ALA A 158 15.09 44.73 3.52
CA ALA A 158 14.87 43.28 3.61
C ALA A 158 14.42 42.85 5.02
N TYR A 159 15.02 43.40 6.08
CA TYR A 159 14.63 43.06 7.45
C TYR A 159 13.27 43.64 7.83
N ARG A 160 12.93 44.84 7.33
CA ARG A 160 11.57 45.39 7.48
C ARG A 160 10.51 44.46 6.88
N LYS A 161 10.77 43.96 5.67
CA LYS A 161 9.89 42.99 5.01
C LYS A 161 9.74 41.69 5.82
N LYS A 162 10.85 41.17 6.34
CA LYS A 162 10.85 39.98 7.21
C LYS A 162 9.97 40.19 8.45
N LEU A 163 10.14 41.32 9.16
CA LEU A 163 9.32 41.65 10.32
C LEU A 163 7.81 41.74 10.01
N GLU A 164 7.46 42.23 8.82
CA GLU A 164 6.06 42.28 8.37
C GLU A 164 5.52 40.87 8.07
N GLU A 165 6.30 40.04 7.37
CA GLU A 165 5.98 38.64 7.11
C GLU A 165 5.78 37.86 8.43
N ASP A 166 6.67 38.04 9.40
CA ASP A 166 6.60 37.41 10.71
C ASP A 166 5.39 37.88 11.54
N ARG A 167 5.01 39.16 11.44
CA ARG A 167 3.81 39.69 12.09
C ARG A 167 2.53 39.10 11.52
N VAL A 168 2.43 39.05 10.19
CA VAL A 168 1.29 38.46 9.49
C VAL A 168 1.17 36.96 9.79
N TRP A 169 2.30 36.27 9.94
CA TRP A 169 2.33 34.87 10.35
C TRP A 169 1.84 34.69 11.80
N GLN A 170 2.36 35.48 12.74
CA GLN A 170 1.95 35.45 14.15
C GLN A 170 0.44 35.72 14.30
N GLU A 171 -0.10 36.73 13.61
CA GLU A 171 -1.54 37.02 13.65
C GLU A 171 -2.39 35.86 13.11
N GLN A 172 -1.91 35.14 12.09
CA GLN A 172 -2.61 33.97 11.55
C GLN A 172 -2.59 32.79 12.52
N GLU A 173 -1.44 32.50 13.14
CA GLU A 173 -1.31 31.45 14.15
C GLU A 173 -2.11 31.79 15.40
N ASP A 174 -2.07 33.04 15.88
CA ASP A 174 -2.86 33.51 17.02
C ASP A 174 -4.35 33.30 16.72
N ARG A 175 -4.85 33.77 15.57
CA ARG A 175 -6.26 33.56 15.17
C ARG A 175 -6.62 32.08 15.16
N ARG A 176 -5.75 31.22 14.63
CA ARG A 176 -5.97 29.77 14.61
C ARG A 176 -6.01 29.19 16.01
N GLU A 177 -5.09 29.59 16.89
CA GLU A 177 -5.07 29.17 18.28
C GLU A 177 -6.33 29.65 19.02
N GLU A 178 -6.85 30.84 18.73
CA GLU A 178 -8.10 31.34 19.30
C GLU A 178 -9.31 30.50 18.87
N GLU A 179 -9.38 30.11 17.60
CA GLU A 179 -10.41 29.23 17.07
C GLU A 179 -10.33 27.83 17.69
N GLU A 180 -9.12 27.27 17.81
CA GLU A 180 -8.87 25.97 18.46
C GLU A 180 -9.20 26.04 19.96
N ARG A 181 -8.77 27.09 20.67
CA ARG A 181 -9.10 27.36 22.07
C ARG A 181 -10.59 27.51 22.27
N ARG A 182 -11.28 28.20 21.35
CA ARG A 182 -12.73 28.34 21.37
C ARG A 182 -13.37 26.96 21.23
N ASN A 183 -12.91 26.13 20.29
CA ASN A 183 -13.49 24.82 19.97
C ASN A 183 -13.01 23.68 20.89
N ASP A 184 -12.10 23.95 21.80
CA ASP A 184 -11.61 23.02 22.79
C ASP A 184 -12.75 22.49 23.67
N VAL A 185 -12.94 21.17 23.62
CA VAL A 185 -14.00 20.45 24.33
C VAL A 185 -13.73 20.42 25.82
N THR A 186 -12.46 20.44 26.25
CA THR A 186 -12.07 20.35 27.66
C THR A 186 -12.42 21.61 28.45
N LYS A 187 -12.49 22.75 27.76
CA LYS A 187 -12.83 24.06 28.34
C LYS A 187 -14.33 24.32 28.40
N ARG A 188 -15.15 23.47 27.78
CA ARG A 188 -16.61 23.63 27.69
C ARG A 188 -17.32 22.65 28.63
N SER A 189 -18.37 23.11 29.31
CA SER A 189 -19.18 22.30 30.24
C SER A 189 -20.08 21.26 29.54
N ASN A 190 -20.40 21.46 28.25
CA ASN A 190 -21.30 20.59 27.50
C ASN A 190 -20.68 20.16 26.15
N LEU A 191 -20.82 18.87 25.80
CA LEU A 191 -20.31 18.27 24.56
C LEU A 191 -21.17 18.59 23.32
N GLY A 192 -22.30 19.28 23.46
CA GLY A 192 -23.19 19.60 22.34
C GLY A 192 -22.49 20.28 21.15
N ALA A 193 -21.51 21.14 21.41
CA ALA A 193 -20.75 21.80 20.35
C ALA A 193 -19.69 20.90 19.70
N PHE A 194 -19.15 19.91 20.43
CA PHE A 194 -18.32 18.86 19.86
C PHE A 194 -19.13 17.99 18.89
N TYR A 195 -20.32 17.56 19.31
CA TYR A 195 -21.20 16.76 18.44
C TYR A 195 -21.72 17.54 17.24
N SER A 196 -22.04 18.83 17.39
CA SER A 196 -22.40 19.69 16.26
C SER A 196 -21.25 19.84 15.26
N ASN A 197 -20.02 20.07 15.73
CA ASN A 197 -18.84 20.14 14.86
C ASN A 197 -18.54 18.79 14.20
N LEU A 198 -18.71 17.68 14.93
CA LEU A 198 -18.54 16.32 14.42
C LEU A 198 -19.56 15.98 13.33
N LEU A 199 -20.81 16.41 13.48
CA LEU A 199 -21.89 16.17 12.53
C LEU A 199 -21.88 17.10 11.32
N THR A 200 -21.17 18.23 11.37
CA THR A 200 -21.15 19.23 10.29
C THR A 200 -19.83 19.26 9.51
N ASN A 201 -18.69 19.10 10.19
CA ASN A 201 -17.36 19.30 9.60
C ASN A 201 -16.54 18.01 9.45
N ASN A 202 -17.02 16.86 9.94
CA ASN A 202 -16.29 15.60 9.82
C ASN A 202 -16.57 14.90 8.48
N VAL A 203 -15.51 14.76 7.70
CA VAL A 203 -15.49 14.09 6.39
C VAL A 203 -15.81 12.60 6.49
N ALA A 204 -15.46 11.93 7.60
CA ALA A 204 -15.71 10.50 7.80
C ALA A 204 -17.20 10.16 7.89
N PHE A 205 -18.06 11.15 8.21
CA PHE A 205 -19.52 11.00 8.23
C PHE A 205 -20.20 11.40 6.91
N GLY A 206 -19.43 11.65 5.84
CA GLY A 206 -19.96 11.95 4.51
C GLY A 206 -20.24 13.44 4.24
N ASN A 207 -19.79 14.34 5.13
CA ASN A 207 -19.86 15.78 4.88
C ASN A 207 -18.82 16.23 3.84
N PRO A 208 -19.13 17.29 3.06
CA PRO A 208 -18.18 17.86 2.13
C PRO A 208 -16.96 18.38 2.88
N GLU A 209 -15.77 18.07 2.36
CA GLU A 209 -14.49 18.62 2.85
C GLU A 209 -14.60 20.15 3.02
N PRO A 210 -14.18 20.71 4.16
CA PRO A 210 -14.16 22.16 4.33
C PRO A 210 -13.30 22.72 3.20
N LYS A 211 -13.90 23.60 2.37
CA LYS A 211 -13.20 24.19 1.23
C LYS A 211 -12.00 24.97 1.77
N LYS A 212 -10.80 24.39 1.68
CA LYS A 212 -9.56 25.10 1.95
C LYS A 212 -9.59 26.34 1.07
N ALA A 213 -9.70 27.52 1.69
CA ALA A 213 -9.67 28.78 0.98
C ALA A 213 -8.41 28.77 0.12
N LYS A 214 -8.55 28.96 -1.20
CA LYS A 214 -7.42 28.99 -2.11
C LYS A 214 -6.48 30.10 -1.65
N THR A 215 -5.36 29.74 -1.03
CA THR A 215 -4.28 30.66 -0.73
C THR A 215 -3.81 31.23 -2.07
N SER A 216 -3.95 32.55 -2.22
CA SER A 216 -3.60 33.34 -3.39
C SER A 216 -2.08 33.43 -3.57
N HIS A 217 -1.38 32.31 -3.74
CA HIS A 217 0.05 32.31 -4.09
C HIS A 217 0.25 32.59 -5.61
N ALA A 218 -0.80 32.50 -6.42
CA ALA A 218 -0.71 32.68 -7.88
C ALA A 218 -0.74 34.16 -8.35
N ALA A 219 -0.84 35.12 -7.44
CA ALA A 219 -0.91 36.55 -7.80
C ALA A 219 0.44 37.28 -7.74
N GLN A 220 1.48 36.71 -7.11
CA GLN A 220 2.75 37.39 -6.88
C GLN A 220 3.84 37.15 -7.94
N GLU A 221 3.64 36.25 -8.90
CA GLU A 221 4.60 36.02 -10.00
C GLU A 221 4.37 36.87 -11.25
N ARG A 222 3.35 37.74 -11.29
CA ARG A 222 3.05 38.57 -12.47
C ARG A 222 3.69 39.96 -12.46
N ASP A 223 4.22 40.41 -11.32
CA ASP A 223 4.76 41.78 -11.17
C ASP A 223 6.30 41.85 -11.18
N VAL A 224 6.97 40.79 -11.66
CA VAL A 224 8.40 40.81 -11.96
C VAL A 224 8.60 40.55 -13.45
N ARG A 225 8.29 41.55 -14.29
CA ARG A 225 8.84 41.67 -15.64
C ARG A 225 8.96 43.12 -16.08
#